data_AF-A0A2P4XQA1-F1
#
_entry.id   AF-A0A2P4XQA1-F1
#
_cell.length_a   1.000
_cell.length_b   1.000
_cell.length_c   1.000
_cell.angle_alpha   90.00
_cell.angle_beta   90.00
_cell.angle_gamma   90.00
#
_symmetry.space_group_name_H-M   'P 1'
#
loop_
_entity.id
_entity.type
_entity.pdbx_description
1 polymer ?
#
loop_
_entity_poly.entity_id
_entity_poly.type
_entity_poly.pdbx_seq_one_letter_code
_entity_poly.pdbx_strand_id
1 'polypeptide(L)'
;MQRVLRTWRKSRSASAKEGHEELQEVLTKLRKLGQRSTLEQFKESSLVAKLRSPMQFHGLGNMIFNNSNDNDEEVQKALHVWKIAMDKGSEKAKYSIALCMKKGIGFPKKDVMGATKYFKELAATGHGWGTFAYADALSNGQGTRKNEKKAFELFIKT
;
A
#
# COMPACT_ATOMS: atom_id res chain seq x y z
N MET A 1 34.01 -8.61 21.27
CA MET A 1 32.86 -8.66 20.32
C MET A 1 31.51 -8.20 20.90
N GLN A 2 31.23 -8.28 22.22
CA GLN A 2 29.92 -7.86 22.77
C GLN A 2 29.64 -6.34 22.79
N ARG A 3 30.68 -5.48 22.78
CA ARG A 3 30.53 -4.01 22.81
C ARG A 3 29.98 -3.42 21.50
N VAL A 4 30.35 -4.00 20.35
CA VAL A 4 29.91 -3.55 19.01
C VAL A 4 28.46 -3.96 18.74
N LEU A 5 28.06 -5.15 19.17
CA LEU A 5 26.66 -5.61 19.08
C LEU A 5 25.72 -4.79 19.97
N ARG A 6 26.19 -4.35 21.16
CA ARG A 6 25.40 -3.46 22.04
C ARG A 6 25.20 -2.06 21.46
N THR A 7 26.22 -1.48 20.82
CA THR A 7 26.13 -0.16 20.18
C THR A 7 25.28 -0.20 18.91
N TRP A 8 25.37 -1.27 18.12
CA TRP A 8 24.53 -1.47 16.93
C TRP A 8 23.05 -1.69 17.29
N ARG A 9 22.77 -2.47 18.36
CA ARG A 9 21.40 -2.68 18.86
C ARG A 9 20.81 -1.41 19.47
N LYS A 10 21.63 -0.59 20.15
CA LYS A 10 21.23 0.74 20.66
C LYS A 10 20.96 1.73 19.52
N SER A 11 21.83 1.79 18.51
CA SER A 11 21.66 2.65 17.32
C SER A 11 20.41 2.26 16.51
N ARG A 12 20.17 0.96 16.29
CA ARG A 12 18.96 0.48 15.64
C ARG A 12 17.68 0.74 16.46
N SER A 13 17.77 0.65 17.79
CA SER A 13 16.65 1.04 18.67
C SER A 13 16.44 2.55 18.73
N ALA A 14 17.51 3.34 18.56
CA ALA A 14 17.46 4.80 18.50
C ALA A 14 16.88 5.26 17.17
N SER A 15 17.33 4.75 16.02
CA SER A 15 16.72 5.05 14.71
C SER A 15 15.30 4.51 14.57
N ALA A 16 14.95 3.39 15.23
CA ALA A 16 13.56 2.93 15.27
C ALA A 16 12.68 3.83 16.17
N LYS A 17 13.25 4.40 17.24
CA LYS A 17 12.59 5.39 18.08
C LYS A 17 12.47 6.75 17.38
N GLU A 18 13.53 7.25 16.74
CA GLU A 18 13.51 8.45 15.90
C GLU A 18 12.54 8.28 14.75
N GLY A 19 12.53 7.15 14.04
CA GLY A 19 11.56 6.91 12.97
C GLY A 19 10.11 6.84 13.49
N HIS A 20 9.90 6.34 14.71
CA HIS A 20 8.58 6.32 15.35
C HIS A 20 8.19 7.70 15.91
N GLU A 21 9.14 8.50 16.39
CA GLU A 21 8.96 9.88 16.84
C GLU A 21 8.71 10.82 15.65
N GLU A 22 9.42 10.66 14.54
CA GLU A 22 9.16 11.34 13.27
C GLU A 22 7.78 10.97 12.72
N LEU A 23 7.41 9.69 12.76
CA LEU A 23 6.06 9.23 12.39
C LEU A 23 5.00 9.82 13.31
N GLN A 24 5.22 9.81 14.62
CA GLN A 24 4.33 10.44 15.61
C GLN A 24 4.24 11.95 15.40
N GLU A 25 5.34 12.64 15.08
CA GLU A 25 5.37 14.07 14.83
C GLU A 25 4.66 14.42 13.51
N VAL A 26 4.86 13.61 12.46
CA VAL A 26 4.14 13.70 11.18
C VAL A 26 2.66 13.44 11.40
N LEU A 27 2.29 12.40 12.15
CA LEU A 27 0.91 12.10 12.51
C LEU A 27 0.29 13.19 13.38
N THR A 28 1.06 13.78 14.29
CA THR A 28 0.60 14.86 15.17
C THR A 28 0.47 16.17 14.40
N LYS A 29 1.35 16.45 13.43
CA LYS A 29 1.21 17.57 12.48
C LYS A 29 0.04 17.34 11.54
N LEU A 30 -0.18 16.13 11.04
CA LEU A 30 -1.36 15.76 10.24
C LEU A 30 -2.66 15.90 11.04
N ARG A 31 -2.63 15.53 12.33
CA ARG A 31 -3.77 15.66 13.26
C ARG A 31 -4.01 17.12 13.68
N LYS A 32 -2.97 17.96 13.76
CA LYS A 32 -3.07 19.43 13.94
C LYS A 32 -3.50 20.16 12.66
N LEU A 33 -3.13 19.64 11.49
CA LEU A 33 -3.74 19.95 10.19
C LEU A 33 -5.16 19.36 10.07
N GLY A 34 -5.67 18.75 11.15
CA GLY A 34 -7.05 18.33 11.35
C GLY A 34 -8.04 19.50 11.55
N GLN A 35 -7.80 20.66 10.97
CA GLN A 35 -8.86 21.21 10.11
C GLN A 35 -8.85 20.35 8.86
N ARG A 36 -9.54 19.19 8.88
CA ARG A 36 -9.53 18.16 7.83
C ARG A 36 -9.26 18.78 6.47
N SER A 37 -8.00 18.75 6.05
CA SER A 37 -7.65 19.31 4.75
C SER A 37 -8.38 18.46 3.72
N THR A 38 -9.10 19.13 2.83
CA THR A 38 -9.81 18.48 1.74
C THR A 38 -8.82 17.64 0.92
N LEU A 39 -9.33 16.67 0.15
CA LEU A 39 -8.48 15.87 -0.73
C LEU A 39 -7.56 16.76 -1.60
N GLU A 40 -8.08 17.89 -2.09
CA GLU A 40 -7.32 18.84 -2.91
C GLU A 40 -6.17 19.51 -2.12
N GLN A 41 -6.44 20.00 -0.91
CA GLN A 41 -5.40 20.57 -0.05
C GLN A 41 -4.32 19.54 0.33
N PHE A 42 -4.70 18.27 0.47
CA PHE A 42 -3.76 17.20 0.75
C PHE A 42 -2.84 16.90 -0.43
N LYS A 43 -3.36 16.89 -1.66
CA LYS A 43 -2.56 16.70 -2.89
C LYS A 43 -1.47 17.76 -3.04
N GLU A 44 -1.78 19.01 -2.69
CA GLU A 44 -0.85 20.15 -2.75
C GLU A 44 0.06 20.26 -1.52
N SER A 45 -0.09 19.37 -0.54
CA SER A 45 0.65 19.49 0.71
C SER A 45 2.16 19.36 0.52
N SER A 46 2.91 20.15 1.28
CA SER A 46 4.38 20.06 1.33
C SER A 46 4.87 18.66 1.75
N LEU A 47 4.03 17.88 2.41
CA LEU A 47 4.30 16.51 2.84
C LEU A 47 4.41 15.58 1.63
N VAL A 48 3.43 15.62 0.72
CA VAL A 48 3.44 14.86 -0.54
C VAL A 48 4.59 15.34 -1.43
N ALA A 49 4.82 16.66 -1.51
CA ALA A 49 5.89 17.26 -2.32
C ALA A 49 7.32 16.85 -1.89
N LYS A 50 7.52 16.55 -0.60
CA LYS A 50 8.84 16.13 -0.07
C LYS A 50 9.17 14.67 -0.35
N LEU A 51 8.18 13.83 -0.63
CA LEU A 51 8.39 12.41 -0.89
C LEU A 51 9.05 12.20 -2.26
N ARG A 52 10.03 11.31 -2.33
CA ARG A 52 10.80 11.05 -3.56
C ARG A 52 10.72 9.61 -4.01
N SER A 53 10.71 8.65 -3.08
CA SER A 53 10.77 7.24 -3.41
C SER A 53 9.39 6.56 -3.43
N PRO A 54 9.17 5.56 -4.30
CA PRO A 54 7.92 4.79 -4.32
C PRO A 54 7.60 4.13 -2.96
N MET A 55 8.64 3.79 -2.18
CA MET A 55 8.51 3.22 -0.84
C MET A 55 7.95 4.25 0.15
N GLN A 56 8.38 5.51 0.08
CA GLN A 56 7.88 6.58 0.94
C GLN A 56 6.39 6.85 0.67
N PHE A 57 6.02 6.97 -0.61
CA PHE A 57 4.60 7.14 -0.98
C PHE A 57 3.79 5.92 -0.51
N HIS A 58 4.26 4.70 -0.74
CA HIS A 58 3.56 3.50 -0.27
C HIS A 58 3.39 3.46 1.27
N GLY A 59 4.43 3.82 2.01
CA GLY A 59 4.39 3.90 3.48
C GLY A 59 3.39 4.94 3.98
N LEU A 60 3.37 6.13 3.38
CA LEU A 60 2.39 7.17 3.71
C LEU A 60 0.97 6.70 3.42
N GLY A 61 0.73 6.07 2.26
CA GLY A 61 -0.58 5.51 1.92
C GLY A 61 -1.06 4.49 2.95
N ASN A 62 -0.19 3.57 3.39
CA ASN A 62 -0.52 2.60 4.44
C ASN A 62 -0.86 3.26 5.78
N MET A 63 -0.11 4.29 6.15
CA MET A 63 -0.35 5.02 7.39
C MET A 63 -1.70 5.75 7.37
N ILE A 64 -2.04 6.41 6.27
CA ILE A 64 -3.33 7.08 6.11
C ILE A 64 -4.47 6.06 6.12
N PHE A 65 -4.36 4.98 5.34
CA PHE A 65 -5.38 3.95 5.25
C PHE A 65 -5.66 3.28 6.60
N ASN A 66 -4.62 2.91 7.36
CA ASN A 66 -4.78 2.27 8.67
C ASN A 66 -5.38 3.20 9.73
N ASN A 67 -5.23 4.52 9.58
CA ASN A 67 -5.83 5.52 10.47
C ASN A 67 -7.14 6.11 9.93
N SER A 68 -7.63 5.62 8.79
CA SER A 68 -8.82 6.18 8.14
C SER A 68 -10.09 5.97 8.94
N ASN A 69 -10.17 4.92 9.78
CA ASN A 69 -11.39 4.55 10.53
C ASN A 69 -12.65 4.55 9.64
N ASP A 70 -12.55 3.98 8.45
CA ASP A 70 -13.60 3.94 7.42
C ASP A 70 -14.08 5.33 6.92
N ASN A 71 -13.28 6.38 7.11
CA ASN A 71 -13.54 7.68 6.52
C ASN A 71 -13.20 7.68 5.03
N ASP A 72 -14.20 7.93 4.18
CA ASP A 72 -14.04 7.93 2.72
C ASP A 72 -12.98 8.91 2.22
N GLU A 73 -12.89 10.12 2.79
CA GLU A 73 -11.89 11.12 2.36
C GLU A 73 -10.47 10.66 2.66
N GLU A 74 -10.23 10.09 3.83
CA GLU A 74 -8.92 9.54 4.21
C GLU A 74 -8.55 8.32 3.34
N VAL A 75 -9.53 7.47 3.03
CA VAL A 75 -9.35 6.38 2.06
C VAL A 75 -8.97 6.94 0.68
N GLN A 76 -9.62 8.01 0.21
CA GLN A 76 -9.25 8.66 -1.06
C GLN A 76 -7.84 9.24 -1.04
N LYS A 77 -7.41 9.83 0.08
CA LYS A 77 -6.03 10.29 0.24
C LYS A 77 -5.03 9.13 0.15
N ALA A 78 -5.31 8.00 0.80
CA ALA A 78 -4.48 6.81 0.71
C ALA A 78 -4.39 6.27 -0.73
N LEU A 79 -5.53 6.15 -1.41
CA LEU A 79 -5.60 5.74 -2.82
C LEU A 79 -4.80 6.67 -3.73
N HIS A 80 -4.89 7.98 -3.51
CA HIS A 80 -4.14 8.97 -4.26
C HIS A 80 -2.62 8.78 -4.11
N VAL A 81 -2.12 8.63 -2.88
CA VAL A 81 -0.69 8.46 -2.60
C VAL A 81 -0.18 7.11 -3.15
N TRP A 82 -0.96 6.04 -3.00
CA TRP A 82 -0.62 4.76 -3.62
C TRP A 82 -0.62 4.84 -5.14
N LYS A 83 -1.49 5.64 -5.75
CA LYS A 83 -1.49 5.85 -7.19
C LYS A 83 -0.18 6.49 -7.66
N ILE A 84 0.30 7.52 -6.97
CA ILE A 84 1.63 8.11 -7.23
C ILE A 84 2.74 7.07 -7.04
N ALA A 85 2.68 6.27 -5.97
CA ALA A 85 3.67 5.21 -5.72
C ALA A 85 3.69 4.18 -6.86
N MET A 86 2.52 3.75 -7.32
CA MET A 86 2.35 2.80 -8.41
C MET A 86 2.88 3.37 -9.73
N ASP A 87 2.59 4.63 -10.04
CA ASP A 87 3.07 5.30 -11.26
C ASP A 87 4.62 5.46 -11.23
N LYS A 88 5.23 5.44 -10.05
CA LYS A 88 6.68 5.36 -9.84
C LYS A 88 7.23 3.93 -9.76
N GLY A 89 6.43 2.92 -10.06
CA GLY A 89 6.83 1.50 -10.10
C GLY A 89 6.65 0.71 -8.81
N SER A 90 5.93 1.22 -7.80
CA SER A 90 5.65 0.45 -6.58
C SER A 90 4.61 -0.64 -6.82
N GLU A 91 5.08 -1.87 -6.95
CA GLU A 91 4.24 -3.07 -7.01
C GLU A 91 3.41 -3.27 -5.74
N LYS A 92 3.97 -2.91 -4.57
CA LYS A 92 3.26 -2.97 -3.29
C LYS A 92 2.04 -2.05 -3.29
N ALA A 93 2.18 -0.83 -3.82
CA ALA A 93 1.07 0.10 -3.92
C ALA A 93 0.01 -0.38 -4.92
N LYS A 94 0.44 -0.95 -6.05
CA LYS A 94 -0.46 -1.61 -7.02
C LYS A 94 -1.29 -2.71 -6.37
N TYR A 95 -0.65 -3.53 -5.54
CA TYR A 95 -1.31 -4.58 -4.78
C TYR A 95 -2.34 -4.01 -3.78
N SER A 96 -1.98 -2.97 -3.02
CA SER A 96 -2.90 -2.30 -2.08
C SER A 96 -4.13 -1.74 -2.80
N ILE A 97 -3.94 -1.05 -3.94
CA ILE A 97 -5.05 -0.54 -4.76
C ILE A 97 -5.93 -1.70 -5.26
N ALA A 98 -5.34 -2.78 -5.76
CA ALA A 98 -6.08 -3.95 -6.25
C ALA A 98 -6.93 -4.59 -5.14
N LEU A 99 -6.44 -4.65 -3.90
CA LEU A 99 -7.24 -5.10 -2.75
C LEU A 99 -8.41 -4.17 -2.45
N CYS A 100 -8.20 -2.86 -2.49
CA CYS A 100 -9.27 -1.88 -2.34
C CYS A 100 -10.34 -2.04 -3.43
N MET A 101 -9.94 -2.22 -4.70
CA MET A 101 -10.85 -2.47 -5.82
C MET A 101 -11.66 -3.77 -5.63
N LYS A 102 -11.02 -4.87 -5.23
CA LYS A 102 -11.69 -6.16 -4.96
C LYS A 102 -12.75 -6.02 -3.86
N LYS A 103 -12.45 -5.24 -2.82
CA LYS A 103 -13.35 -5.00 -1.67
C LYS A 103 -14.35 -3.87 -1.88
N GLY A 104 -14.12 -2.99 -2.86
CA GLY A 104 -14.92 -1.77 -3.10
C GLY A 104 -14.63 -0.65 -2.11
N ILE A 105 -13.48 -0.66 -1.45
CA ILE A 105 -13.11 0.35 -0.45
C ILE A 105 -12.57 1.59 -1.17
N GLY A 106 -13.22 2.74 -1.01
CA GLY A 106 -12.85 3.97 -1.72
C GLY A 106 -13.15 3.94 -3.22
N PHE A 107 -14.00 3.02 -3.67
CA PHE A 107 -14.48 2.97 -5.05
C PHE A 107 -16.01 3.00 -5.06
N PRO A 108 -16.65 3.58 -6.09
CA PRO A 108 -18.11 3.65 -6.16
C PRO A 108 -18.79 2.28 -6.19
N LYS A 109 -18.05 1.24 -6.62
CA LYS A 109 -18.48 -0.16 -6.58
C LYS A 109 -17.26 -1.08 -6.57
N LYS A 110 -17.47 -2.33 -6.17
CA LYS A 110 -16.46 -3.40 -6.28
C LYS A 110 -16.06 -3.60 -7.74
N ASP A 111 -14.76 -3.63 -8.01
CA ASP A 111 -14.20 -3.95 -9.31
C ASP A 111 -13.22 -5.12 -9.21
N VAL A 112 -13.80 -6.32 -9.10
CA VAL A 112 -13.04 -7.57 -9.00
C VAL A 112 -12.27 -7.85 -10.29
N MET A 113 -12.80 -7.48 -11.45
CA MET A 113 -12.14 -7.69 -12.74
C MET A 113 -10.90 -6.81 -12.89
N GLY A 114 -11.01 -5.53 -12.54
CA GLY A 114 -9.86 -4.62 -12.49
C GLY A 114 -8.80 -5.05 -11.47
N ALA A 115 -9.22 -5.48 -10.27
CA ALA A 115 -8.31 -6.03 -9.27
C ALA A 115 -7.55 -7.26 -9.80
N THR A 116 -8.26 -8.21 -10.42
CA THR A 116 -7.66 -9.42 -11.00
C THR A 116 -6.69 -9.11 -12.13
N LYS A 117 -6.95 -8.05 -12.92
CA LYS A 117 -6.00 -7.56 -13.92
C LYS A 117 -4.70 -7.08 -13.28
N TYR A 118 -4.76 -6.30 -12.20
CA TYR A 118 -3.56 -5.88 -11.47
C TYR A 118 -2.83 -7.05 -10.81
N PHE A 119 -3.55 -8.02 -10.23
CA PHE A 119 -2.91 -9.23 -9.71
C PHE A 119 -2.20 -10.03 -10.80
N LYS A 120 -2.78 -10.14 -12.00
CA LYS A 120 -2.13 -10.78 -13.15
C LYS A 120 -0.85 -10.05 -13.56
N GLU A 121 -0.86 -8.72 -13.59
CA GLU A 121 0.34 -7.92 -13.90
C GLU A 121 1.42 -8.11 -12.84
N LEU A 122 1.05 -8.15 -11.56
CA LEU A 122 1.97 -8.45 -10.45
C LEU A 122 2.53 -9.87 -10.51
N ALA A 123 1.72 -10.84 -10.94
CA ALA A 123 2.16 -12.21 -11.14
C ALA A 123 3.21 -12.31 -12.26
N ALA A 124 3.11 -11.46 -13.28
CA ALA A 124 4.06 -11.41 -14.39
C ALA A 124 5.44 -10.87 -13.98
N THR A 125 5.49 -10.02 -12.95
CA THR A 125 6.75 -9.47 -12.42
C THR A 125 7.35 -10.30 -11.28
N GLY A 126 6.66 -11.36 -10.84
CA GLY A 126 7.12 -12.23 -9.75
C GLY A 126 6.76 -11.73 -8.35
N HIS A 127 5.86 -10.76 -8.23
CA HIS A 127 5.41 -10.26 -6.93
C HIS A 127 4.57 -11.30 -6.18
N GLY A 128 5.14 -11.93 -5.14
CA GLY A 128 4.56 -13.10 -4.45
C GLY A 128 3.10 -12.95 -4.03
N TRP A 129 2.72 -11.88 -3.32
CA TRP A 129 1.33 -11.64 -2.90
C TRP A 129 0.38 -11.43 -4.08
N GLY A 130 0.88 -10.85 -5.18
CA GLY A 130 0.10 -10.61 -6.38
C GLY A 130 -0.12 -11.89 -7.17
N THR A 131 0.92 -12.73 -7.27
CA THR A 131 0.84 -14.08 -7.83
C THR A 131 -0.17 -14.93 -7.09
N PHE A 132 -0.10 -14.96 -5.74
CA PHE A 132 -1.06 -15.69 -4.92
C PHE A 132 -2.49 -15.19 -5.14
N ALA A 133 -2.71 -13.87 -5.13
CA ALA A 133 -4.03 -13.28 -5.36
C ALA A 133 -4.58 -13.57 -6.77
N TYR A 134 -3.71 -13.65 -7.79
CA TYR A 134 -4.11 -14.02 -9.13
C TYR A 134 -4.44 -15.52 -9.24
N ALA A 135 -3.67 -16.38 -8.58
CA ALA A 135 -3.94 -17.81 -8.50
C ALA A 135 -5.28 -18.10 -7.80
N ASP A 136 -5.56 -17.43 -6.68
CA ASP A 136 -6.85 -17.47 -5.98
C ASP A 136 -8.01 -17.03 -6.89
N ALA A 137 -7.81 -15.93 -7.63
CA ALA A 137 -8.80 -15.44 -8.58
C ALA A 137 -9.07 -16.44 -9.71
N LEU A 138 -8.05 -17.13 -10.24
CA LEU A 138 -8.20 -18.18 -11.24
C LEU A 138 -8.85 -19.43 -10.68
N SER A 139 -8.54 -19.82 -9.44
CA SER A 139 -9.15 -20.97 -8.79
C SER A 139 -10.65 -20.77 -8.58
N ASN A 140 -11.07 -19.55 -8.23
CA ASN A 140 -12.47 -19.24 -7.93
C ASN A 140 -13.24 -18.62 -9.11
N GLY A 141 -12.58 -18.30 -10.23
CA GLY A 141 -13.19 -17.56 -11.33
C GLY A 141 -13.60 -16.12 -10.97
N GLN A 142 -12.88 -15.48 -10.03
CA GLN A 142 -13.19 -14.13 -9.56
C GLN A 142 -12.61 -13.07 -10.51
N GLY A 143 -13.47 -12.37 -11.25
CA GLY A 143 -13.02 -11.34 -12.21
C GLY A 143 -12.19 -11.89 -13.36
N THR A 144 -12.19 -13.22 -13.56
CA THR A 144 -11.53 -13.95 -14.66
C THR A 144 -12.26 -15.28 -14.87
N ARG A 145 -12.05 -15.94 -16.02
CA ARG A 145 -12.49 -17.32 -16.20
C ARG A 145 -11.74 -18.24 -15.24
N LYS A 146 -12.47 -19.17 -14.60
CA LYS A 146 -11.91 -20.21 -13.74
C LYS A 146 -10.87 -21.05 -14.51
N ASN A 147 -9.70 -21.25 -13.93
CA ASN A 147 -8.63 -22.08 -14.48
C ASN A 147 -7.77 -22.67 -13.34
N GLU A 148 -8.20 -23.82 -12.83
CA GLU A 148 -7.55 -24.50 -11.70
C GLU A 148 -6.13 -24.96 -12.03
N LYS A 149 -5.90 -25.44 -13.27
CA LYS A 149 -4.56 -25.88 -13.72
C LYS A 149 -3.55 -24.73 -13.61
N LYS A 150 -3.90 -23.56 -14.16
CA LYS A 150 -3.04 -22.38 -14.09
C LYS A 150 -2.91 -21.85 -12.66
N ALA A 151 -3.96 -21.94 -11.85
CA ALA A 151 -3.89 -21.56 -10.43
C ALA A 151 -2.88 -22.44 -9.67
N PHE A 152 -2.91 -23.76 -9.88
CA PHE A 152 -1.98 -24.71 -9.28
C PHE A 152 -0.53 -24.45 -9.70
N GLU A 153 -0.29 -24.21 -10.99
CA GLU A 153 1.05 -23.84 -11.50
C GLU A 153 1.58 -22.57 -10.84
N LEU A 154 0.72 -21.57 -10.62
CA LEU A 154 1.10 -20.34 -9.95
C LEU A 154 1.34 -20.54 -8.45
N PHE A 155 0.54 -21.36 -7.76
CA PHE A 155 0.71 -21.65 -6.34
C PHE A 155 2.05 -22.32 -6.03
N ILE A 156 2.52 -23.22 -6.90
CA ILE A 156 3.83 -23.88 -6.75
C ILE A 156 4.98 -22.91 -7.03
N LYS A 157 4.75 -21.88 -7.86
CA LYS A 157 5.76 -20.90 -8.25
C LYS A 157 5.98 -19.80 -7.20
N THR A 158 4.96 -19.50 -6.40
CA THR A 158 5.02 -18.56 -5.25
C THR A 158 5.77 -19.12 -4.07
#